data_AF-A0AAV1XB15-F1
#
_entry.id   AF-A0AAV1XB15-F1
#
_cell.length_a   1.000
_cell.length_b   1.000
_cell.length_c   1.000
_cell.angle_alpha   90.00
_cell.angle_beta   90.00
_cell.angle_gamma   90.00
#
_symmetry.space_group_name_H-M   'P 1'
#
loop_
_entity.id
_entity.type
_entity.pdbx_description
1 polymer ?
#
loop_
_entity_poly.entity_id
_entity_poly.type
_entity_poly.pdbx_seq_one_letter_code
_entity_poly.pdbx_strand_id
1 'polypeptide(L)'
;MQTLHVDKNKTMKTNLTNLCLQAQVKRAITKEVKQSKILGYITALKKLCNHPKTLDLFAQLCRERWYPHLRLDGTASISKRQKLVNCFNDPYKDEFVFLLSSKAGGCGLNLIGGNRLVLFDPDWNPANDKQDAARVWRDGQKKRVHVYRFLTAGTIEEKVYQRQMSKKGLQKGNLLSKEDLRDLFTFHESVKSEIHEKM
;
A
#
# COMPACT_ATOMS: atom_id res chain seq x y z
N MET A 1 23.07 -11.87 -35.60
CA MET A 1 21.91 -12.30 -34.78
C MET A 1 22.35 -12.32 -33.31
N GLN A 2 22.03 -11.29 -32.53
CA GLN A 2 22.29 -11.28 -31.09
C GLN A 2 21.18 -12.05 -30.38
N THR A 3 21.57 -13.12 -29.70
CA THR A 3 20.70 -13.96 -28.88
C THR A 3 20.25 -13.15 -27.66
N LEU A 4 18.94 -12.91 -27.55
CA LEU A 4 18.31 -12.30 -26.37
C LEU A 4 18.46 -13.27 -25.18
N HIS A 5 19.43 -13.01 -24.32
CA HIS A 5 19.58 -13.71 -23.04
C HIS A 5 18.50 -13.20 -22.08
N VAL A 6 17.32 -13.84 -22.09
CA VAL A 6 16.26 -13.57 -21.13
C VAL A 6 16.69 -14.12 -19.78
N ASP A 7 17.05 -13.22 -18.87
CA ASP A 7 17.48 -13.53 -17.51
C ASP A 7 16.34 -14.20 -16.71
N LYS A 8 16.41 -15.53 -16.60
CA LYS A 8 15.40 -16.39 -15.96
C LYS A 8 15.15 -16.02 -14.49
N ASN A 9 16.14 -15.45 -13.79
CA ASN A 9 16.01 -15.02 -12.40
C ASN A 9 15.14 -13.77 -12.24
N LYS A 10 15.17 -12.88 -13.23
CA LYS A 10 14.32 -11.69 -13.28
C LYS A 10 12.86 -12.08 -13.54
N THR A 11 12.63 -13.06 -14.42
CA THR A 11 11.30 -13.58 -14.74
C THR A 11 10.67 -14.32 -13.56
N MET A 12 11.41 -15.16 -12.85
CA MET A 12 10.91 -15.85 -11.64
C MET A 12 10.56 -14.88 -10.49
N LYS A 13 11.43 -13.89 -10.19
CA LYS A 13 11.13 -12.88 -9.17
C LYS A 13 9.86 -12.09 -9.50
N THR A 14 9.70 -11.71 -10.76
CA THR A 14 8.51 -10.99 -11.23
C THR A 14 7.24 -11.85 -11.06
N ASN A 15 7.31 -13.15 -11.35
CA ASN A 15 6.19 -14.08 -11.19
C ASN A 15 5.79 -14.30 -9.72
N LEU A 16 6.74 -14.44 -8.81
CA LEU A 16 6.46 -14.60 -7.38
C LEU A 16 5.88 -13.32 -6.75
N THR A 17 6.41 -12.16 -7.14
CA THR A 17 5.90 -10.87 -6.65
C THR A 17 4.48 -10.64 -7.17
N ASN A 18 4.22 -10.97 -8.44
CA ASN A 18 2.89 -10.94 -9.02
C ASN A 18 1.95 -11.91 -8.30
N LEU A 19 2.37 -13.15 -8.02
CA LEU A 19 1.53 -14.14 -7.37
C LEU A 19 1.17 -13.73 -5.93
N CYS A 20 2.14 -13.21 -5.17
CA CYS A 20 1.93 -12.70 -3.82
C CYS A 20 1.00 -11.47 -3.82
N LEU A 21 1.25 -10.53 -4.73
CA LEU A 21 0.40 -9.36 -4.94
C LEU A 21 -1.04 -9.78 -5.32
N GLN A 22 -1.19 -10.72 -6.26
CA GLN A 22 -2.49 -11.27 -6.64
C GLN A 22 -3.20 -11.92 -5.45
N ALA A 23 -2.48 -12.69 -4.63
CA ALA A 23 -3.05 -13.36 -3.46
C ALA A 23 -3.48 -12.36 -2.37
N GLN A 24 -2.65 -11.36 -2.07
CA GLN A 24 -2.93 -10.31 -1.10
C GLN A 24 -4.10 -9.44 -1.57
N VAL A 25 -4.10 -9.01 -2.83
CA VAL A 25 -5.21 -8.23 -3.41
C VAL A 25 -6.49 -9.06 -3.47
N LYS A 26 -6.43 -10.34 -3.86
CA LYS A 26 -7.60 -11.23 -3.86
C LYS A 26 -8.16 -11.44 -2.44
N ARG A 27 -7.31 -11.45 -1.41
CA ARG A 27 -7.72 -11.49 0.01
C ARG A 27 -8.31 -10.16 0.47
N ALA A 28 -7.77 -9.01 0.06
CA ALA A 28 -8.38 -7.70 0.31
C ALA A 28 -9.71 -7.53 -0.43
N ILE A 29 -9.88 -8.15 -1.60
CA ILE A 29 -11.06 -8.06 -2.45
C ILE A 29 -11.85 -9.38 -2.37
N THR A 30 -12.24 -9.78 -1.15
CA THR A 30 -13.19 -10.88 -0.92
C THR A 30 -14.63 -10.47 -1.27
N LYS A 31 -15.56 -11.44 -1.33
CA LYS A 31 -16.97 -11.23 -1.76
C LYS A 31 -17.70 -10.09 -1.04
N GLU A 32 -17.36 -9.79 0.22
CA GLU A 32 -17.91 -8.66 1.00
C GLU A 32 -17.53 -7.28 0.44
N VAL A 33 -16.52 -7.22 -0.42
CA VAL A 33 -15.95 -5.97 -0.96
C VAL A 33 -16.59 -5.58 -2.30
N LYS A 34 -17.34 -6.48 -2.94
CA LYS A 34 -18.05 -6.19 -4.20
C LYS A 34 -19.18 -5.15 -4.08
N GLN A 35 -19.65 -4.85 -2.87
CA GLN A 35 -20.69 -3.83 -2.61
C GLN A 35 -20.11 -2.48 -2.14
N SER A 36 -18.79 -2.27 -2.17
CA SER A 36 -18.13 -1.07 -1.66
C SER A 36 -17.15 -0.48 -2.68
N LYS A 37 -17.08 0.85 -2.81
CA LYS A 37 -15.96 1.52 -3.50
C LYS A 37 -14.69 1.35 -2.67
N ILE A 38 -13.64 0.79 -3.26
CA ILE A 38 -12.36 0.53 -2.59
C ILE A 38 -11.44 1.73 -2.80
N LEU A 39 -10.77 2.19 -1.75
CA LEU A 39 -9.60 3.03 -1.90
C LEU A 39 -8.35 2.16 -1.77
N GLY A 40 -7.75 1.82 -2.91
CA GLY A 40 -6.46 1.13 -2.95
C GLY A 40 -5.33 2.11 -2.66
N TYR A 41 -4.84 2.14 -1.43
CA TYR A 41 -3.77 3.04 -1.05
C TYR A 41 -2.42 2.30 -1.02
N ILE A 42 -1.36 2.98 -1.39
CA ILE A 42 0.00 2.42 -1.39
C ILE A 42 0.87 3.41 -0.63
N THR A 43 1.31 3.00 0.56
CA THR A 43 2.13 3.82 1.45
C THR A 43 3.57 3.29 1.52
N ALA A 44 4.37 3.77 0.56
CA ALA A 44 5.79 4.07 0.77
C ALA A 44 6.69 3.06 1.53
N LEU A 45 7.12 2.01 0.81
CA LEU A 45 8.51 1.55 0.76
C LEU A 45 9.35 2.52 -0.09
N LYS A 46 9.21 3.81 0.20
CA LYS A 46 9.76 4.92 -0.59
C LYS A 46 11.26 5.13 -0.36
N LYS A 47 11.92 4.36 0.52
CA LYS A 47 13.34 4.55 0.82
C LYS A 47 14.28 3.41 0.42
N LEU A 48 13.75 2.23 0.08
CA LEU A 48 14.56 1.16 -0.55
C LEU A 48 14.09 0.81 -1.97
N CYS A 49 12.81 1.00 -2.28
CA CYS A 49 12.23 0.57 -3.55
C CYS A 49 11.76 1.79 -4.33
N ASN A 50 12.64 2.38 -5.12
CA ASN A 50 12.28 3.41 -6.10
C ASN A 50 11.43 2.76 -7.22
N HIS A 51 10.17 2.39 -6.93
CA HIS A 51 9.32 1.63 -7.84
C HIS A 51 8.00 2.33 -8.15
N PRO A 52 7.99 3.29 -9.10
CA PRO A 52 6.82 3.53 -9.94
C PRO A 52 6.16 2.23 -10.47
N LYS A 53 6.93 1.14 -10.55
CA LYS A 53 6.49 -0.20 -10.96
C LYS A 53 5.38 -0.81 -10.10
N THR A 54 5.29 -0.55 -8.79
CA THR A 54 4.26 -1.20 -7.96
C THR A 54 2.87 -0.67 -8.29
N LEU A 55 2.71 0.66 -8.43
CA LEU A 55 1.47 1.25 -8.92
C LEU A 55 1.12 0.77 -10.33
N ASP A 56 2.13 0.57 -11.19
CA ASP A 56 1.92 0.03 -12.54
C ASP A 56 1.36 -1.41 -12.48
N LEU A 57 1.89 -2.26 -11.59
CA LEU A 57 1.39 -3.62 -11.37
C LEU A 57 -0.04 -3.63 -10.83
N PHE A 58 -0.37 -2.75 -9.88
CA PHE A 58 -1.75 -2.61 -9.40
C PHE A 58 -2.71 -2.14 -10.47
N ALA A 59 -2.30 -1.16 -11.29
CA ALA A 59 -3.09 -0.71 -12.42
C ALA A 59 -3.29 -1.83 -13.44
N GLN A 60 -2.27 -2.64 -13.71
CA GLN A 60 -2.38 -3.83 -14.55
C GLN A 60 -3.37 -4.85 -13.97
N LEU A 61 -3.25 -5.16 -12.68
CA LEU A 61 -4.15 -6.07 -12.00
C LEU A 61 -5.61 -5.58 -12.05
N CYS A 62 -5.84 -4.28 -11.87
CA CYS A 62 -7.16 -3.69 -12.00
C CYS A 62 -7.72 -3.87 -13.42
N ARG A 63 -6.88 -3.69 -14.46
CA ARG A 63 -7.29 -3.95 -15.86
C ARG A 63 -7.62 -5.43 -16.10
N GLU A 64 -6.76 -6.35 -15.65
CA GLU A 64 -6.96 -7.79 -15.80
C GLU A 64 -8.23 -8.29 -15.08
N ARG A 65 -8.63 -7.61 -14.00
CA ARG A 65 -9.82 -7.96 -13.20
C ARG A 65 -11.05 -7.12 -13.54
N TRP A 66 -10.97 -6.26 -14.54
CA TRP A 66 -12.07 -5.35 -14.94
C TRP A 66 -12.55 -4.47 -13.78
N TYR A 67 -11.61 -3.96 -13.00
CA TYR A 67 -11.85 -3.01 -11.92
C TYR A 67 -11.57 -1.59 -12.44
N PRO A 68 -12.61 -0.75 -12.63
CA PRO A 68 -12.43 0.66 -12.96
C PRO A 68 -11.55 1.33 -11.91
N HIS A 69 -10.56 2.08 -12.36
CA HIS A 69 -9.61 2.68 -11.44
C HIS A 69 -9.09 4.03 -11.90
N LEU A 70 -8.86 4.90 -10.92
CA LEU A 70 -8.15 6.16 -11.06
C LEU A 70 -6.73 6.02 -10.50
N ARG A 71 -5.80 6.77 -11.07
CA ARG A 71 -4.41 6.84 -10.59
C ARG A 71 -3.99 8.28 -10.40
N LEU A 72 -3.42 8.55 -9.23
CA LEU A 72 -2.80 9.84 -8.92
C LEU A 72 -1.38 9.64 -8.40
N ASP A 73 -0.42 10.15 -9.18
CA ASP A 73 0.99 10.18 -8.83
C ASP A 73 1.53 11.62 -8.75
N GLY A 74 2.81 11.74 -8.39
CA GLY A 74 3.45 13.03 -8.16
C GLY A 74 3.56 13.92 -9.41
N THR A 75 3.32 13.40 -10.61
CA THR A 75 3.49 14.13 -11.87
C THR A 75 2.23 14.90 -12.30
N ALA A 76 1.07 14.61 -11.70
CA ALA A 76 -0.18 15.25 -12.08
C ALA A 76 -0.23 16.72 -11.65
N SER A 77 -0.68 17.60 -12.56
CA SER A 77 -0.98 19.00 -12.28
C SER A 77 -2.13 19.13 -11.28
N ILE A 78 -2.18 20.24 -10.53
CA ILE A 78 -3.19 20.51 -9.49
C ILE A 78 -4.62 20.34 -10.03
N SER A 79 -4.90 20.90 -11.21
CA SER A 79 -6.22 20.80 -11.85
C SER A 79 -6.61 19.36 -12.18
N LYS A 80 -5.66 18.53 -12.63
CA LYS A 80 -5.89 17.11 -12.87
C LYS A 80 -6.17 16.36 -11.57
N ARG A 81 -5.50 16.70 -10.47
CA ARG A 81 -5.75 16.07 -9.16
C ARG A 81 -7.19 16.27 -8.71
N GLN A 82 -7.69 17.51 -8.77
CA GLN A 82 -9.05 17.82 -8.33
C GLN A 82 -10.10 17.10 -9.17
N LYS A 83 -9.89 17.00 -10.50
CA LYS A 83 -10.79 16.25 -11.39
C LYS A 83 -10.88 14.77 -11.00
N LEU A 84 -9.75 14.14 -10.71
CA LEU A 84 -9.71 12.73 -10.27
C LEU A 84 -10.41 12.56 -8.92
N VAL A 85 -10.16 13.45 -7.96
CA VAL A 85 -10.82 13.43 -6.64
C VAL A 85 -12.34 13.56 -6.78
N ASN A 86 -12.81 14.51 -7.59
CA ASN A 86 -14.24 14.71 -7.84
C ASN A 86 -14.87 13.47 -8.46
N CYS A 87 -14.19 12.86 -9.45
CA CYS A 87 -14.66 11.64 -10.11
C CYS A 87 -14.78 10.46 -9.13
N PHE A 88 -13.84 10.32 -8.20
CA PHE A 88 -13.88 9.27 -7.19
C PHE A 88 -15.00 9.46 -6.16
N ASN A 89 -15.24 10.71 -5.74
CA ASN A 89 -16.24 11.05 -4.75
C ASN A 89 -17.67 11.07 -5.31
N ASP A 90 -17.83 11.14 -6.64
CA ASP A 90 -19.12 11.12 -7.31
C ASP A 90 -19.79 9.72 -7.17
N PRO A 91 -20.96 9.61 -6.51
CA PRO A 91 -21.66 8.34 -6.34
C PRO A 91 -22.17 7.74 -7.66
N TYR A 92 -22.35 8.54 -8.71
CA TYR A 92 -22.85 8.11 -10.02
C TYR A 92 -21.74 7.60 -10.95
N LYS A 93 -20.47 7.79 -10.58
CA LYS A 93 -19.32 7.24 -11.31
C LYS A 93 -19.01 5.83 -10.83
N ASP A 94 -18.67 4.95 -11.77
CA ASP A 94 -18.33 3.55 -11.51
C ASP A 94 -16.85 3.36 -11.13
N GLU A 95 -16.21 4.37 -10.53
CA GLU A 95 -14.80 4.26 -10.13
C GLU A 95 -14.69 3.39 -8.87
N PHE A 96 -14.07 2.22 -9.04
CA PHE A 96 -13.99 1.21 -7.98
C PHE A 96 -12.72 1.32 -7.15
N VAL A 97 -11.58 1.71 -7.76
CA VAL A 97 -10.27 1.84 -7.08
C VAL A 97 -9.65 3.20 -7.37
N PHE A 98 -9.09 3.86 -6.37
CA PHE A 98 -8.22 5.02 -6.58
C PHE A 98 -6.83 4.75 -6.03
N LEU A 99 -5.87 4.58 -6.94
CA LEU A 99 -4.47 4.31 -6.66
C LEU A 99 -3.74 5.62 -6.38
N LEU A 100 -3.29 5.80 -5.13
CA LEU A 100 -2.51 6.96 -4.72
C LEU A 100 -1.07 6.56 -4.39
N SER A 101 -0.11 7.30 -4.93
CA SER A 101 1.28 7.20 -4.47
C SER A 101 1.53 8.10 -3.25
N SER A 102 2.39 7.67 -2.34
CA SER A 102 2.85 8.49 -1.20
C SER A 102 3.42 9.87 -1.61
N LYS A 103 4.01 10.04 -2.81
CA LYS A 103 4.43 11.38 -3.30
C LYS A 103 3.26 12.31 -3.57
N ALA A 104 2.13 11.79 -4.04
CA ALA A 104 0.92 12.55 -4.26
C ALA A 104 0.08 12.74 -2.98
N GLY A 105 0.37 11.98 -1.92
CA GLY A 105 -0.28 12.06 -0.62
C GLY A 105 -0.06 13.42 0.09
N GLY A 106 1.07 14.10 -0.06
CA GLY A 106 1.33 15.35 0.69
C GLY A 106 0.30 16.48 0.51
N CYS A 107 -0.60 16.39 -0.46
CA CYS A 107 -1.52 17.47 -0.87
C CYS A 107 -2.86 17.57 -0.09
N GLY A 108 -3.08 16.79 0.98
CA GLY A 108 -4.31 16.92 1.78
C GLY A 108 -5.62 16.57 1.06
N LEU A 109 -5.60 15.52 0.22
CA LEU A 109 -6.76 15.09 -0.57
C LEU A 109 -7.94 14.61 0.28
N ASN A 110 -9.17 14.91 -0.17
CA ASN A 110 -10.42 14.45 0.43
C ASN A 110 -11.04 13.33 -0.41
N LEU A 111 -10.96 12.08 0.05
CA LEU A 111 -11.33 10.86 -0.70
C LEU A 111 -12.49 10.11 -0.03
N ILE A 112 -13.52 10.85 0.37
CA ILE A 112 -14.72 10.34 1.09
C ILE A 112 -15.62 9.42 0.24
N GLY A 113 -15.41 9.33 -1.08
CA GLY A 113 -16.10 8.37 -1.95
C GLY A 113 -15.79 6.91 -1.65
N GLY A 114 -14.60 6.65 -1.11
CA GLY A 114 -14.16 5.34 -0.64
C GLY A 114 -14.35 5.19 0.86
N ASN A 115 -14.45 3.94 1.33
CA ASN A 115 -14.55 3.63 2.77
C ASN A 115 -13.67 2.45 3.20
N ARG A 116 -12.80 1.97 2.30
CA ARG A 116 -11.83 0.91 2.59
C ARG A 116 -10.47 1.38 2.14
N LEU A 117 -9.54 1.51 3.07
CA LEU A 117 -8.15 1.89 2.84
C LEU A 117 -7.28 0.65 2.95
N VAL A 118 -6.56 0.30 1.89
CA VAL A 118 -5.52 -0.75 1.96
C VAL A 118 -4.17 -0.06 2.06
N LEU A 119 -3.32 -0.43 3.01
CA LEU A 119 -1.94 0.02 3.13
C LEU A 119 -1.06 -1.16 2.73
N PHE A 120 -0.54 -1.11 1.51
CA PHE A 120 0.17 -2.25 0.93
C PHE A 120 1.50 -2.55 1.61
N ASP A 121 2.21 -1.50 1.98
CA ASP A 121 3.54 -1.52 2.53
C ASP A 121 3.62 -0.66 3.80
N PRO A 122 4.45 -1.02 4.80
CA PRO A 122 4.62 -0.22 6.00
C PRO A 122 5.64 0.92 5.76
N ASP A 123 5.28 2.14 6.17
CA ASP A 123 6.21 3.27 6.19
C ASP A 123 7.12 3.22 7.43
N TRP A 124 8.30 3.82 7.36
CA TRP A 124 9.17 3.97 8.54
C TRP A 124 8.66 5.01 9.55
N ASN A 125 7.84 5.94 9.07
CA ASN A 125 7.21 7.00 9.83
C ASN A 125 5.71 6.71 10.02
N PRO A 126 5.27 6.33 11.22
CA PRO A 126 3.86 6.03 11.48
C PRO A 126 2.90 7.22 11.29
N ALA A 127 3.43 8.46 11.21
CA ALA A 127 2.62 9.63 10.91
C ALA A 127 2.06 9.61 9.47
N ASN A 128 2.76 8.98 8.52
CA ASN A 128 2.32 8.90 7.13
C ASN A 128 1.03 8.07 7.04
N ASP A 129 0.99 6.90 7.68
CA ASP A 129 -0.21 6.05 7.71
C ASP A 129 -1.43 6.75 8.36
N LYS A 130 -1.19 7.58 9.39
CA LYS A 130 -2.24 8.41 10.00
C LYS A 130 -2.76 9.44 9.01
N GLN A 131 -1.86 10.08 8.27
CA GLN A 131 -2.24 11.06 7.25
C GLN A 131 -3.06 10.41 6.13
N ASP A 132 -2.76 9.16 5.79
CA ASP A 132 -3.45 8.41 4.75
C ASP A 132 -4.86 8.01 5.18
N ALA A 133 -5.01 7.54 6.41
CA ALA A 133 -6.31 7.30 7.03
C ALA A 133 -7.19 8.55 7.06
N ALA A 134 -6.60 9.72 7.38
CA ALA A 134 -7.29 11.01 7.45
C ALA A 134 -7.78 11.56 6.09
N ARG A 135 -7.51 10.87 4.98
CA ARG A 135 -8.07 11.21 3.65
C ARG A 135 -9.45 10.60 3.44
N VAL A 136 -9.71 9.47 4.10
CA VAL A 136 -10.93 8.66 3.94
C VAL A 136 -11.84 8.84 5.13
N TRP A 137 -11.24 8.85 6.32
CA TRP A 137 -11.91 9.17 7.57
C TRP A 137 -11.77 10.68 7.82
N ARG A 138 -12.71 11.42 7.22
CA ARG A 138 -12.77 12.87 7.23
C ARG A 138 -14.23 13.32 7.17
N ASP A 139 -14.48 14.58 7.51
CA ASP A 139 -15.80 15.21 7.38
C ASP A 139 -16.40 14.98 5.99
N GLY A 140 -17.67 14.56 5.96
CA GLY A 140 -18.38 14.16 4.75
C GLY A 140 -18.39 12.64 4.49
N GLN A 141 -17.58 11.85 5.21
CA GLN A 141 -17.68 10.40 5.18
C GLN A 141 -18.97 9.92 5.84
N LYS A 142 -19.77 9.12 5.11
CA LYS A 142 -21.05 8.58 5.60
C LYS A 142 -21.00 7.08 5.88
N LYS A 143 -19.92 6.41 5.49
CA LYS A 143 -19.75 4.95 5.62
C LYS A 143 -18.68 4.64 6.65
N ARG A 144 -18.81 3.47 7.29
CA ARG A 144 -17.77 2.94 8.18
C ARG A 144 -16.47 2.75 7.38
N VAL A 145 -15.38 3.32 7.90
CA VAL A 145 -14.05 3.21 7.30
C VAL A 145 -13.35 1.97 7.83
N HIS A 146 -12.80 1.17 6.92
CA HIS A 146 -11.96 0.02 7.25
C HIS A 146 -10.54 0.28 6.75
N VAL A 147 -9.54 0.08 7.60
CA VAL A 147 -8.13 0.17 7.24
C VAL A 147 -7.51 -1.22 7.30
N TYR A 148 -6.98 -1.68 6.19
CA TYR A 148 -6.26 -2.93 6.05
C TYR A 148 -4.78 -2.62 5.89
N ARG A 149 -3.91 -3.33 6.59
CA ARG A 149 -2.47 -3.26 6.37
C ARG A 149 -1.96 -4.62 5.97
N PHE A 150 -1.16 -4.67 4.91
CA PHE A 150 -0.48 -5.87 4.52
C PHE A 150 0.93 -5.87 5.09
N LEU A 151 1.30 -7.04 5.59
CA LEU A 151 2.60 -7.35 6.15
C LEU A 151 2.91 -8.79 5.75
N THR A 152 4.12 -9.01 5.28
CA THR A 152 4.63 -10.35 4.98
C THR A 152 5.35 -10.90 6.20
N ALA A 153 4.85 -12.01 6.74
CA ALA A 153 5.38 -12.64 7.95
C ALA A 153 6.87 -12.97 7.84
N GLY A 154 7.61 -12.74 8.92
CA GLY A 154 9.05 -13.06 9.00
C GLY A 154 9.93 -12.21 8.08
N THR A 155 9.41 -11.14 7.47
CA THR A 155 10.18 -10.24 6.62
C THR A 155 10.45 -8.90 7.29
N ILE A 156 11.25 -8.07 6.62
CA ILE A 156 11.48 -6.67 6.98
C ILE A 156 10.19 -5.88 7.20
N GLU A 157 9.09 -6.21 6.52
CA GLU A 157 7.80 -5.50 6.67
C GLU A 157 7.25 -5.60 8.10
N GLU A 158 7.27 -6.79 8.70
CA GLU A 158 6.84 -6.97 10.09
C GLU A 158 7.75 -6.20 11.05
N LYS A 159 9.07 -6.22 10.82
CA LYS A 159 10.06 -5.53 11.67
C LYS A 159 9.92 -4.01 11.60
N VAL A 160 9.67 -3.46 10.42
CA VAL A 160 9.35 -2.03 10.24
C VAL A 160 8.09 -1.67 11.02
N TYR A 161 7.05 -2.49 10.94
CA TYR A 161 5.80 -2.26 11.64
C TYR A 161 5.93 -2.39 13.17
N GLN A 162 6.67 -3.39 13.67
CA GLN A 162 7.01 -3.51 15.09
C GLN A 162 7.64 -2.22 15.62
N ARG A 163 8.63 -1.66 14.89
CA ARG A 163 9.27 -0.39 15.26
C ARG A 163 8.32 0.79 15.21
N GLN A 164 7.37 0.84 14.26
CA GLN A 164 6.33 1.86 14.26
C GLN A 164 5.50 1.82 15.55
N MET A 165 5.16 0.62 16.03
CA MET A 165 4.41 0.44 17.29
C MET A 165 5.23 0.91 18.49
N SER A 166 6.51 0.54 18.58
CA SER A 166 7.40 0.99 19.67
C SER A 166 7.57 2.51 19.70
N LYS A 167 7.65 3.16 18.53
CA LYS A 167 7.70 4.64 18.42
C LYS A 167 6.44 5.34 18.93
N LYS A 168 5.27 4.69 18.88
CA LYS A 168 4.02 5.26 19.42
C LYS A 168 3.93 5.12 20.95
N GLY A 169 4.68 4.18 21.54
CA GLY A 169 4.64 3.85 22.96
C GLY A 169 5.68 4.55 23.86
N LEU A 170 6.29 5.67 23.43
CA LEU A 170 7.30 6.41 24.22
C LEU A 170 8.63 5.67 24.49
N GLN A 171 8.99 4.63 23.72
CA GLN A 171 10.36 4.10 23.77
C GLN A 171 11.32 5.03 23.00
N LYS A 172 12.16 5.75 23.74
CA LYS A 172 13.27 6.56 23.22
C LYS A 172 14.23 5.65 22.43
N GLY A 173 14.27 5.80 21.11
CA GLY A 173 15.24 5.07 20.29
C GLY A 173 15.10 5.37 18.81
N ASN A 174 15.56 6.53 18.36
CA ASN A 174 15.79 6.79 16.93
C ASN A 174 17.13 6.19 16.44
N LEU A 175 17.92 5.59 17.32
CA LEU A 175 19.18 4.92 16.99
C LEU A 175 18.94 3.42 16.87
N LEU A 176 19.20 2.88 15.67
CA LEU A 176 19.32 1.44 15.47
C LEU A 176 20.74 1.04 15.90
N SER A 177 20.87 0.05 16.78
CA SER A 177 22.17 -0.58 17.02
C SER A 177 22.65 -1.34 15.77
N LYS A 178 23.90 -1.83 15.78
CA LYS A 178 24.39 -2.70 14.69
C LYS A 178 23.64 -4.04 14.68
N GLU A 179 23.25 -4.53 15.85
CA GLU A 179 22.46 -5.76 16.02
C GLU A 179 21.04 -5.56 15.47
N ASP A 180 20.41 -4.42 15.77
CA ASP A 180 19.10 -4.03 15.22
C ASP A 180 19.09 -3.99 13.69
N LEU A 181 20.17 -3.47 13.09
CA LEU A 181 20.32 -3.41 11.65
C LEU A 181 20.50 -4.80 11.04
N ARG A 182 21.21 -5.71 11.71
CA ARG A 182 21.34 -7.09 11.24
C ARG A 182 20.00 -7.82 11.31
N ASP A 183 19.28 -7.69 12.41
CA ASP A 183 17.96 -8.30 12.58
C ASP A 183 16.97 -7.79 11.53
N LEU A 184 17.03 -6.51 11.15
CA LEU A 184 16.13 -5.96 10.12
C LEU A 184 16.16 -6.73 8.79
N PHE A 185 17.30 -7.32 8.43
CA PHE A 185 17.50 -8.03 7.17
C PHE A 185 17.47 -9.57 7.32
N THR A 186 17.09 -10.11 8.48
CA THR A 186 16.87 -11.55 8.63
C THR A 186 15.45 -11.93 8.19
N PHE A 187 15.35 -13.08 7.51
CA PHE A 187 14.08 -13.67 7.08
C PHE A 187 13.78 -14.93 7.92
N HIS A 188 12.57 -15.02 8.44
CA HIS A 188 12.10 -16.17 9.21
C HIS A 188 10.98 -16.90 8.43
N GLU A 189 11.27 -18.10 7.93
CA GLU A 189 10.37 -18.81 7.01
C GLU A 189 9.19 -19.51 7.71
N SER A 190 9.39 -19.96 8.95
CA SER A 190 8.44 -20.81 9.68
C SER A 190 7.48 -20.05 10.62
N VAL A 191 7.64 -18.73 10.75
CA VAL A 191 6.82 -17.92 11.66
C VAL A 191 5.49 -17.52 11.02
N LYS A 192 4.40 -17.64 11.78
CA LYS A 192 3.08 -17.17 11.33
C LYS A 192 2.96 -15.65 11.46
N SER A 193 3.57 -15.07 12.50
CA SER A 193 3.78 -13.63 12.66
C SER A 193 4.77 -13.36 13.80
N GLU A 194 5.87 -12.68 13.53
CA GLU A 194 6.83 -12.29 14.59
C GLU A 194 6.23 -11.28 15.57
N ILE A 195 5.26 -10.49 15.11
CA ILE A 195 4.57 -9.49 15.94
C ILE A 195 3.78 -10.18 17.06
N HIS A 196 3.13 -11.30 16.75
CA HIS A 196 2.34 -12.04 17.73
C HIS A 196 3.22 -12.79 18.72
N GLU A 197 4.36 -13.33 18.28
CA GLU A 197 5.27 -14.10 19.14
C GLU A 197 6.08 -13.22 20.12
N LYS A 198 6.24 -11.92 19.85
CA LYS A 198 7.00 -10.96 20.67
C LYS A 198 6.13 -10.08 21.59
N MET A 199 4.80 -10.25 21.59
CA MET A 199 3.86 -9.56 22.49
C MET A 199 3.64 -10.38 23.76
#